data_AF-A0A847XDR6-F1
#
_entry.id   AF-A0A847XDR6-F1
#
_cell.length_a   1.000
_cell.length_b   1.000
_cell.length_c   1.000
_cell.angle_alpha   90.00
_cell.angle_beta   90.00
_cell.angle_gamma   90.00
#
_symmetry.space_group_name_H-M   'P 1'
#
loop_
_entity.id
_entity.type
_entity.pdbx_description
1 polymer ?
#
loop_
_entity_poly.entity_id
_entity_poly.type
_entity_poly.pdbx_seq_one_letter_code
_entity_poly.pdbx_strand_id
1 'polypeptide(L)' 'MQKVNLIIVLNPSEDKVLMCHRQKDPYKGKYNFVGGKLN' A
#
# COMPACT_ATOMS: atom_id res chain seq x y z
N MET A 1 -5.28 -7.35 -16.93
CA MET A 1 -5.16 -6.79 -15.56
C MET A 1 -3.95 -7.40 -14.89
N GLN A 2 -3.08 -6.59 -14.26
CA GLN A 2 -1.97 -7.12 -13.46
C GLN A 2 -2.50 -7.71 -12.15
N LYS A 3 -2.06 -8.92 -11.80
CA LYS A 3 -2.33 -9.50 -10.48
C LYS A 3 -1.43 -8.81 -9.46
N VAL A 4 -2.02 -8.42 -8.34
CA VAL A 4 -1.32 -7.78 -7.23
C VAL A 4 -1.73 -8.43 -5.93
N ASN A 5 -0.84 -8.45 -4.94
CA ASN A 5 -1.22 -8.68 -3.56
C ASN A 5 -1.52 -7.34 -2.88
N LEU A 6 -2.51 -7.34 -2.00
CA LEU A 6 -2.90 -6.18 -1.21
C LEU A 6 -2.94 -6.63 0.26
N ILE A 7 -2.25 -5.90 1.12
CA ILE A 7 -2.16 -6.18 2.55
C ILE A 7 -2.55 -4.91 3.30
N ILE A 8 -3.52 -5.05 4.20
CA ILE A 8 -3.92 -4.00 5.13
C ILE A 8 -3.36 -4.38 6.49
N VAL A 9 -2.56 -3.48 7.08
CA VAL A 9 -2.01 -3.64 8.42
C VAL A 9 -2.66 -2.60 9.31
N LEU A 10 -3.38 -3.08 10.33
CA LEU A 10 -4.01 -2.27 11.36
C LEU A 10 -3.06 -2.17 12.57
N ASN A 11 -3.13 -1.06 13.31
CA ASN A 11 -2.59 -1.04 14.66
C ASN A 11 -3.52 -1.83 15.61
N PRO A 12 -3.09 -2.17 16.85
CA PRO A 12 -3.88 -3.03 17.74
C PRO A 12 -5.28 -2.51 18.10
N SER A 13 -5.49 -1.19 18.06
CA SER A 13 -6.80 -0.56 18.29
C SER A 13 -7.66 -0.42 17.03
N GLU A 14 -7.15 -0.85 15.88
CA GLU A 14 -7.83 -0.84 14.57
C GLU A 14 -8.29 0.56 14.08
N ASP A 15 -7.79 1.64 14.67
CA ASP A 15 -8.12 3.02 14.32
C ASP A 15 -7.14 3.63 13.30
N LYS A 16 -6.02 2.96 13.02
CA LYS A 16 -4.99 3.42 12.07
C LYS A 16 -4.54 2.29 11.16
N VAL A 17 -4.21 2.67 9.93
CA VAL A 17 -3.67 1.76 8.91
C VAL A 17 -2.27 2.17 8.49
N LEU A 18 -1.39 1.19 8.26
CA LEU A 18 -0.09 1.43 7.65
C LEU A 18 -0.24 1.64 6.14
N MET A 19 0.32 2.74 5.64
CA MET A 19 0.32 3.09 4.22
C MET A 19 1.75 3.35 3.73
N CYS A 20 2.02 3.05 2.46
CA CYS A 20 3.27 3.38 1.79
C CYS A 20 3.17 4.74 1.07
N HIS A 21 3.99 5.71 1.49
CA HIS A 21 4.18 6.94 0.72
C HIS A 21 5.07 6.69 -0.48
N ARG A 22 4.57 7.04 -1.68
CA ARG A 22 5.27 6.76 -2.93
C ARG A 22 6.30 7.84 -3.25
N GLN A 23 7.55 7.42 -3.43
CA GLN A 23 8.68 8.32 -3.74
C GLN A 23 8.94 8.48 -5.24
N LYS A 24 8.37 7.60 -6.09
CA LYS A 24 8.66 7.50 -7.53
C LYS A 24 7.39 7.57 -8.36
N ASP A 25 7.53 8.07 -9.58
CA ASP A 25 6.50 8.04 -10.62
C ASP A 25 6.05 6.60 -10.93
N PRO A 26 4.79 6.40 -11.39
CA PRO A 26 3.79 7.43 -11.72
C PRO A 26 2.95 7.90 -10.52
N TYR A 27 3.25 7.44 -9.30
CA TYR A 27 2.41 7.67 -8.13
C TYR A 27 3.08 8.53 -7.06
N LYS A 28 4.13 9.27 -7.40
CA LYS A 28 4.89 10.09 -6.44
C LYS A 28 3.96 11.00 -5.63
N GLY A 29 4.15 11.04 -4.31
CA GLY A 29 3.32 11.84 -3.39
C GLY A 29 2.01 11.20 -2.95
N LYS A 30 1.63 10.04 -3.52
CA LYS A 30 0.40 9.32 -3.13
C LYS A 30 0.69 8.27 -2.06
N TYR A 31 -0.36 7.90 -1.34
CA TYR A 31 -0.36 6.79 -0.40
C TYR A 31 -1.07 5.57 -1.00
N ASN A 32 -0.55 4.37 -0.73
CA ASN A 32 -1.18 3.11 -1.06
C ASN A 32 -1.07 2.14 0.13
N PHE A 33 -1.93 1.12 0.17
CA PHE A 33 -1.74 0.00 1.07
C PHE A 33 -0.46 -0.77 0.72
N VAL A 34 0.01 -1.57 1.69
CA VAL A 34 1.18 -2.44 1.51
C VAL A 34 0.84 -3.50 0.45
N GLY A 35 1.76 -3.77 -0.46
CA GLY A 35 1.54 -4.74 -1.53
C GLY A 35 2.44 -4.53 -2.74
N GLY A 36 2.26 -5.37 -3.74
CA GLY A 36 3.12 -5.42 -4.92
C GLY A 36 2.49 -6.21 -6.06
N LYS A 37 3.20 -6.22 -7.19
CA LYS A 37 2.83 -7.02 -8.35
C LYS A 37 3.22 -8.47 -8.10
N LEU A 38 2.33 -9.39 -8.45
CA LEU A 38 2.63 -10.81 -8.51
C LEU A 38 3.25 -11.07 -9.90
N ASN A 39 4.53 -11.41 -9.90
CA ASN A 39 5.25 -11.88 -11.09
C ASN A 39 5.14 -13.40 -11.20
#